data_AF-A0A2H0QTE0-F1
#
_entry.id   AF-A0A2H0QTE0-F1
#
_cell.length_a   1.000
_cell.length_b   1.000
_cell.length_c   1.000
_cell.angle_alpha   90.00
_cell.angle_beta   90.00
_cell.angle_gamma   90.00
#
_symmetry.space_group_name_H-M   'P 1'
#
loop_
_entity.id
_entity.type
_entity.pdbx_description
1 polymer ?
#
loop_
_entity_poly.entity_id
_entity_poly.type
_entity_poly.pdbx_seq_one_letter_code
_entity_poly.pdbx_strand_id
1 'polypeptide(L)'
;MLWMSRLLCVLTRICLMKTSQQSNDSLNSPNKRKMQDDLPTFGPRKKLIKFLAQKVIKGAKISNAPVSLQRVIEHLQTMHDLDVQKITAGDKVSGLLVVCKEVDSEYSTIGFNGNHPWCRRRFTIAHEIGHLLLGHGCNKSMDDDSLNETEANQFAAELLVPQSFLKKDFAQTPNIQDLAKLYRVSEQAITIKVMGSRLL
;
A
#
# COMPACT_ATOMS: atom_id res chain seq x y z
N MET A 1 -30.40 4.08 3.50
CA MET A 1 -30.43 4.66 2.14
C MET A 1 -29.06 5.09 1.62
N LEU A 2 -28.16 5.69 2.42
CA LEU A 2 -26.81 6.11 1.95
C LEU A 2 -25.91 4.98 1.42
N TRP A 3 -25.95 3.78 2.03
CA TRP A 3 -25.10 2.64 1.64
C TRP A 3 -25.37 2.14 0.20
N MET A 4 -26.63 2.13 -0.23
CA MET A 4 -27.00 1.71 -1.60
C MET A 4 -26.52 2.73 -2.64
N SER A 5 -26.62 4.03 -2.36
CA SER A 5 -26.15 5.08 -3.26
C SER A 5 -24.62 5.08 -3.42
N ARG A 6 -23.87 4.78 -2.34
CA ARG A 6 -22.41 4.64 -2.37
C ARG A 6 -21.96 3.41 -3.15
N LEU A 7 -22.60 2.26 -2.92
CA LEU A 7 -22.33 1.04 -3.67
C LEU A 7 -22.62 1.25 -5.17
N LEU A 8 -23.71 1.94 -5.51
CA LEU A 8 -24.06 2.28 -6.88
C LEU A 8 -23.01 3.20 -7.51
N CYS A 9 -22.51 4.22 -6.80
CA CYS A 9 -21.44 5.10 -7.27
C CYS A 9 -20.14 4.32 -7.57
N VAL A 10 -19.75 3.42 -6.65
CA VAL A 10 -18.56 2.55 -6.80
C VAL A 10 -18.73 1.61 -8.00
N LEU A 11 -19.89 0.92 -8.12
CA LEU A 11 -20.16 0.02 -9.25
C LEU A 11 -20.21 0.75 -10.59
N THR A 12 -20.78 1.95 -10.63
CA THR A 12 -20.89 2.77 -11.85
C THR A 12 -19.50 3.22 -12.32
N ARG A 13 -18.62 3.65 -11.41
CA ARG A 13 -17.24 4.05 -11.75
C ARG A 13 -16.34 2.87 -12.13
N ILE A 14 -16.47 1.73 -11.45
CA ILE A 14 -15.74 0.50 -11.82
C ILE A 14 -16.10 0.05 -13.25
N CYS A 15 -17.36 0.22 -13.66
CA CYS A 15 -17.81 -0.12 -15.02
C CYS A 15 -17.21 0.80 -16.09
N LEU A 16 -17.09 2.10 -15.80
CA LEU A 16 -16.57 3.11 -16.74
C LEU A 16 -15.05 3.01 -16.98
N MET A 17 -14.28 2.45 -16.04
CA MET A 17 -12.82 2.32 -16.19
C MET A 17 -12.39 1.15 -17.10
N LYS A 18 -13.29 0.22 -17.45
CA LYS A 18 -12.94 -0.98 -18.25
C LYS A 18 -12.87 -0.76 -19.76
N THR A 19 -13.21 0.42 -20.27
CA THR A 19 -13.30 0.69 -21.72
C THR A 19 -12.05 1.33 -22.35
N SER A 20 -11.01 1.69 -21.58
CA SER A 20 -9.94 2.57 -22.08
C SER A 20 -8.52 1.98 -22.21
N GLN A 21 -8.30 0.68 -21.97
CA GLN A 21 -6.95 0.10 -22.05
C GLN A 21 -6.80 -0.96 -23.16
N GLN A 22 -6.64 -0.48 -24.40
CA GLN A 22 -5.97 -1.21 -25.49
C GLN A 22 -5.26 -0.21 -26.41
N SER A 23 -3.91 -0.18 -26.41
CA SER A 23 -3.05 -0.29 -27.63
C SER A 23 -1.62 0.25 -27.42
N ASN A 24 -0.65 -0.65 -27.72
CA ASN A 24 0.62 -0.48 -28.45
C ASN A 24 1.89 0.14 -27.82
N ASP A 25 2.82 -0.76 -27.46
CA ASP A 25 4.14 -1.04 -28.09
C ASP A 25 5.21 0.05 -28.37
N SER A 26 6.40 -0.21 -27.79
CA SER A 26 7.74 -0.28 -28.43
C SER A 26 8.81 0.83 -28.30
N LEU A 27 9.96 0.40 -27.75
CA LEU A 27 11.39 0.65 -28.12
C LEU A 27 12.30 1.68 -27.39
N ASN A 28 13.28 1.08 -26.69
CA ASN A 28 14.75 1.33 -26.65
C ASN A 28 15.45 2.33 -25.69
N SER A 29 16.51 1.78 -25.06
CA SER A 29 17.56 2.31 -24.15
C SER A 29 18.69 3.07 -24.92
N PRO A 30 19.83 3.62 -24.37
CA PRO A 30 20.51 3.31 -23.08
C PRO A 30 21.28 4.43 -22.29
N ASN A 31 21.48 4.14 -20.98
CA ASN A 31 22.69 4.25 -20.14
C ASN A 31 23.50 5.57 -20.01
N LYS A 32 23.72 6.04 -18.77
CA LYS A 32 25.01 6.59 -18.29
C LYS A 32 25.12 6.58 -16.75
N ARG A 33 26.12 5.85 -16.25
CA ARG A 33 26.60 5.80 -14.86
C ARG A 33 27.32 7.10 -14.47
N LYS A 34 27.19 7.51 -13.20
CA LYS A 34 28.30 8.07 -12.40
C LYS A 34 28.11 7.72 -10.93
N MET A 35 29.15 7.09 -10.37
CA MET A 35 29.35 6.88 -8.93
C MET A 35 29.79 8.20 -8.30
N GLN A 36 29.15 8.56 -7.18
CA GLN A 36 29.74 9.41 -6.16
C GLN A 36 29.20 8.89 -4.82
N ASP A 37 30.13 8.51 -3.94
CA ASP A 37 29.84 8.07 -2.58
C ASP A 37 29.26 9.22 -1.77
N ASP A 38 28.01 9.07 -1.32
CA ASP A 38 27.40 9.91 -0.30
C ASP A 38 26.56 9.03 0.63
N LEU A 39 26.68 9.27 1.93
CA LEU A 39 25.85 8.74 3.02
C LEU A 39 24.38 8.55 2.58
N PRO A 40 23.65 7.47 2.97
CA PRO A 40 22.25 7.31 2.57
C PRO A 40 21.36 8.31 3.30
N THR A 41 21.33 9.54 2.80
CA THR A 41 20.33 10.52 3.18
C THR A 41 19.05 10.13 2.46
N PHE A 42 18.19 9.38 3.16
CA PHE A 42 16.87 9.04 2.66
C PHE A 42 16.17 10.34 2.22
N GLY A 43 15.77 10.42 0.95
CA GLY A 43 15.08 11.60 0.40
C GLY A 43 13.84 11.98 1.22
N PRO A 44 13.38 13.25 1.17
CA PRO A 44 12.30 13.76 2.02
C PRO A 44 11.04 12.89 2.00
N ARG A 45 10.73 12.30 0.86
CA ARG A 45 9.52 11.52 0.65
C ARG A 45 9.52 10.14 1.32
N LYS A 46 10.67 9.45 1.31
CA LYS A 46 10.83 8.18 2.07
C LYS A 46 10.66 8.38 3.57
N LYS A 47 11.14 9.53 4.10
CA LYS A 47 10.95 9.89 5.51
C LYS A 47 9.46 10.11 5.83
N LEU A 48 8.74 10.78 4.94
CA LEU A 48 7.30 11.01 5.09
C LEU A 48 6.51 9.69 5.08
N ILE A 49 6.78 8.79 4.12
CA ILE A 49 6.13 7.47 4.05
C ILE A 49 6.31 6.70 5.36
N LYS A 50 7.55 6.67 5.87
CA LYS A 50 7.86 6.01 7.14
C LYS A 50 7.13 6.67 8.31
N PHE A 51 7.10 8.00 8.34
CA PHE A 51 6.37 8.74 9.36
C PHE A 51 4.87 8.43 9.35
N LEU A 52 4.24 8.41 8.17
CA LEU A 52 2.81 8.11 8.02
C LEU A 52 2.48 6.68 8.47
N ALA A 53 3.25 5.69 8.02
CA ALA A 53 3.05 4.30 8.43
C ALA A 53 3.18 4.17 9.97
N GLN A 54 4.19 4.79 10.58
CA GLN A 54 4.37 4.78 12.03
C GLN A 54 3.26 5.52 12.78
N LYS A 55 2.78 6.64 12.25
CA LYS A 55 1.67 7.41 12.83
C LYS A 55 0.40 6.56 12.88
N VAL A 56 0.08 5.86 11.79
CA VAL A 56 -1.08 4.96 11.72
C VAL A 56 -0.95 3.77 12.67
N ILE A 57 0.23 3.12 12.73
CA ILE A 57 0.50 2.00 13.66
C ILE A 57 0.30 2.44 15.12
N LYS A 58 0.84 3.62 15.48
CA LYS A 58 0.71 4.17 16.83
C LYS A 58 -0.74 4.55 17.14
N GLY A 59 -1.44 5.21 16.21
CA GLY A 59 -2.85 5.57 16.38
C GLY A 59 -3.78 4.36 16.51
N ALA A 60 -3.48 3.28 15.77
CA ALA A 60 -4.14 1.98 15.92
C ALA A 60 -3.73 1.21 17.20
N LYS A 61 -2.81 1.76 18.01
CA LYS A 61 -2.29 1.19 19.27
C LYS A 61 -1.66 -0.20 19.07
N ILE A 62 -0.89 -0.37 17.99
CA ILE A 62 -0.21 -1.64 17.65
C ILE A 62 1.27 -1.53 18.05
N SER A 63 1.77 -2.51 18.79
CA SER A 63 3.14 -2.50 19.34
C SER A 63 4.02 -3.67 18.92
N ASN A 64 3.48 -4.71 18.28
CA ASN A 64 4.22 -5.88 17.82
C ASN A 64 3.65 -6.42 16.50
N ALA A 65 4.40 -7.28 15.83
CA ALA A 65 3.94 -8.04 14.68
C ALA A 65 2.98 -9.19 15.09
N PRO A 66 2.06 -9.61 14.19
CA PRO A 66 1.73 -8.97 12.92
C PRO A 66 0.86 -7.72 13.10
N VAL A 67 1.05 -6.72 12.23
CA VAL A 67 0.18 -5.54 12.22
C VAL A 67 -1.25 -5.94 11.83
N SER A 68 -2.22 -5.66 12.71
CA SER A 68 -3.64 -5.92 12.45
C SER A 68 -4.21 -4.86 11.52
N LEU A 69 -4.52 -5.25 10.28
CA LEU A 69 -5.13 -4.33 9.31
C LEU A 69 -6.54 -3.91 9.72
N GLN A 70 -7.28 -4.75 10.43
CA GLN A 70 -8.59 -4.38 10.96
C GLN A 70 -8.47 -3.16 11.90
N ARG A 71 -7.53 -3.19 12.85
CA ARG A 71 -7.31 -2.07 13.78
C ARG A 71 -6.81 -0.82 13.08
N VAL A 72 -6.01 -1.00 12.03
CA VAL A 72 -5.58 0.11 11.16
C VAL A 72 -6.78 0.75 10.46
N ILE A 73 -7.64 -0.06 9.84
CA ILE A 73 -8.85 0.41 9.14
C ILE A 73 -9.79 1.11 10.13
N GLU A 74 -10.09 0.50 11.27
CA GLU A 74 -10.93 1.09 12.32
C GLU A 74 -10.38 2.45 12.77
N HIS A 75 -9.06 2.57 12.96
CA HIS A 75 -8.45 3.85 13.30
C HIS A 75 -8.61 4.88 12.17
N LEU A 76 -8.38 4.50 10.92
CA LEU A 76 -8.56 5.40 9.77
C LEU A 76 -10.02 5.84 9.60
N GLN A 77 -10.98 4.97 9.90
CA GLN A 77 -12.41 5.26 9.87
C GLN A 77 -12.85 6.32 10.89
N THR A 78 -12.06 6.55 11.95
CA THR A 78 -12.32 7.67 12.88
C THR A 78 -11.91 9.04 12.33
N MET A 79 -11.12 9.07 11.25
CA MET A 79 -10.55 10.30 10.66
C MET A 79 -10.98 10.51 9.20
N HIS A 80 -11.39 9.45 8.52
CA HIS A 80 -11.78 9.43 7.12
C HIS A 80 -13.10 8.69 6.97
N ASP A 81 -13.97 9.18 6.09
CA ASP A 81 -15.14 8.41 5.63
C ASP A 81 -14.68 7.32 4.66
N LEU A 82 -14.11 6.26 5.23
CA LEU A 82 -13.46 5.16 4.54
C LEU A 82 -14.27 3.86 4.67
N ASP A 83 -14.54 3.23 3.55
CA ASP A 83 -15.06 1.87 3.50
C ASP A 83 -14.05 0.90 2.88
N VAL A 84 -14.04 -0.36 3.32
CA VAL A 84 -13.14 -1.39 2.80
C VAL A 84 -13.96 -2.62 2.45
N GLN A 85 -14.03 -2.93 1.16
CA GLN A 85 -14.92 -3.96 0.64
C GLN A 85 -14.15 -5.05 -0.12
N LYS A 86 -14.61 -6.29 0.04
CA LYS A 86 -14.21 -7.38 -0.85
C LYS A 86 -14.90 -7.18 -2.20
N ILE A 87 -14.12 -7.17 -3.27
CA ILE A 87 -14.62 -7.17 -4.65
C ILE A 87 -14.39 -8.53 -5.30
N THR A 88 -15.24 -8.85 -6.27
CA THR A 88 -15.04 -9.98 -7.18
C THR A 88 -14.50 -9.44 -8.50
N ALA A 89 -13.24 -9.73 -8.78
CA ALA A 89 -12.56 -9.30 -9.98
C ALA A 89 -11.69 -10.45 -10.54
N GLY A 90 -11.31 -10.35 -11.82
CA GLY A 90 -10.35 -11.29 -12.40
C GLY A 90 -8.96 -11.12 -11.80
N ASP A 91 -8.09 -12.11 -12.01
CA ASP A 91 -6.79 -12.24 -11.33
C ASP A 91 -5.81 -11.07 -11.60
N LYS A 92 -6.04 -10.29 -12.65
CA LYS A 92 -5.23 -9.11 -12.99
C LYS A 92 -5.49 -7.93 -12.06
N VAL A 93 -6.66 -7.87 -11.42
CA VAL A 93 -7.03 -6.78 -10.51
C VAL A 93 -6.86 -7.27 -9.08
N SER A 94 -5.89 -6.68 -8.36
CA SER A 94 -5.64 -7.02 -6.96
C SER A 94 -6.47 -6.16 -6.01
N GLY A 95 -6.61 -4.87 -6.29
CA GLY A 95 -7.39 -3.91 -5.53
C GLY A 95 -7.65 -2.63 -6.32
N LEU A 96 -8.36 -1.71 -5.69
CA LEU A 96 -8.68 -0.40 -6.22
C LEU A 96 -9.01 0.56 -5.08
N LEU A 97 -8.51 1.78 -5.14
CA LEU A 97 -9.01 2.91 -4.36
C LEU A 97 -9.93 3.78 -5.20
N VAL A 98 -11.13 4.06 -4.69
CA VAL A 98 -12.06 5.05 -5.25
C VAL A 98 -12.22 6.18 -4.25
N VAL A 99 -11.87 7.40 -4.66
CA VAL A 99 -12.09 8.63 -3.87
C VAL A 99 -13.16 9.46 -4.58
N CYS A 100 -14.26 9.74 -3.88
CA CYS A 100 -15.35 10.57 -4.37
C CYS A 100 -15.35 11.89 -3.61
N LYS A 101 -15.25 12.99 -4.36
CA LYS A 101 -15.31 14.37 -3.84
C LYS A 101 -16.58 15.01 -4.36
N GLU A 102 -17.50 15.29 -3.44
CA GLU A 102 -18.66 16.12 -3.64
C GLU A 102 -18.40 17.51 -3.04
N VAL A 103 -19.30 18.48 -3.28
CA VAL A 103 -19.10 19.89 -2.89
C VAL A 103 -18.77 20.03 -1.40
N ASP A 104 -19.47 19.27 -0.53
CA ASP A 104 -19.34 19.35 0.93
C ASP A 104 -18.90 18.02 1.57
N SER A 105 -18.51 17.01 0.79
CA SER A 105 -18.12 15.72 1.34
C SER A 105 -17.06 14.99 0.53
N GLU A 106 -16.20 14.25 1.22
CA GLU A 106 -15.23 13.34 0.62
C GLU A 106 -15.38 11.96 1.28
N TYR A 107 -15.62 10.94 0.47
CA TYR A 107 -15.66 9.54 0.93
C TYR A 107 -14.77 8.67 0.05
N SER A 108 -14.18 7.65 0.65
CA SER A 108 -13.23 6.75 0.01
C SER A 108 -13.65 5.30 0.18
N THR A 109 -13.39 4.48 -0.84
CA THR A 109 -13.62 3.03 -0.79
C THR A 109 -12.40 2.30 -1.30
N ILE A 110 -11.90 1.37 -0.47
CA ILE A 110 -10.84 0.43 -0.85
C ILE A 110 -11.50 -0.90 -1.21
N GLY A 111 -11.37 -1.30 -2.47
CA GLY A 111 -11.71 -2.64 -2.95
C GLY A 111 -10.48 -3.55 -2.90
N PHE A 112 -10.63 -4.78 -2.42
CA PHE A 112 -9.61 -5.82 -2.56
C PHE A 112 -10.18 -7.11 -3.15
N ASN A 113 -9.42 -7.77 -4.01
CA ASN A 113 -9.84 -9.02 -4.64
C ASN A 113 -9.83 -10.16 -3.61
N GLY A 114 -11.02 -10.64 -3.27
CA GLY A 114 -11.18 -11.69 -2.28
C GLY A 114 -10.69 -13.08 -2.70
N ASN A 115 -10.43 -13.29 -3.99
CA ASN A 115 -9.92 -14.55 -4.54
C ASN A 115 -8.41 -14.71 -4.34
N HIS A 116 -7.71 -13.63 -4.00
CA HIS A 116 -6.27 -13.69 -3.77
C HIS A 116 -5.91 -14.34 -2.41
N PRO A 117 -4.73 -15.00 -2.32
CA PRO A 117 -4.22 -15.53 -1.06
C PRO A 117 -4.16 -14.46 0.03
N TRP A 118 -4.30 -14.88 1.29
CA TRP A 118 -4.39 -13.98 2.44
C TRP A 118 -3.26 -12.95 2.52
N CYS A 119 -1.99 -13.35 2.35
CA CYS A 119 -0.86 -12.44 2.37
C CYS A 119 -0.93 -11.38 1.26
N ARG A 120 -1.41 -11.76 0.07
CA ARG A 120 -1.60 -10.83 -1.06
C ARG A 120 -2.72 -9.84 -0.78
N ARG A 121 -3.86 -10.29 -0.21
CA ARG A 121 -4.94 -9.39 0.23
C ARG A 121 -4.46 -8.36 1.25
N ARG A 122 -3.64 -8.79 2.24
CA ARG A 122 -3.04 -7.87 3.22
C ARG A 122 -2.17 -6.81 2.55
N PHE A 123 -1.31 -7.23 1.61
CA PHE A 123 -0.47 -6.29 0.86
C PHE A 123 -1.29 -5.30 0.05
N THR A 124 -2.29 -5.79 -0.70
CA THR A 124 -3.20 -4.94 -1.48
C THR A 124 -3.89 -3.90 -0.59
N ILE A 125 -4.51 -4.30 0.53
CA ILE A 125 -5.20 -3.35 1.41
C ILE A 125 -4.20 -2.30 1.94
N ALA A 126 -3.01 -2.71 2.36
CA ALA A 126 -1.98 -1.79 2.84
C ALA A 126 -1.49 -0.83 1.74
N HIS A 127 -1.42 -1.30 0.50
CA HIS A 127 -1.04 -0.52 -0.67
C HIS A 127 -2.10 0.55 -1.00
N GLU A 128 -3.38 0.19 -1.03
CA GLU A 128 -4.47 1.16 -1.27
C GLU A 128 -4.59 2.20 -0.12
N ILE A 129 -4.33 1.79 1.13
CA ILE A 129 -4.20 2.73 2.25
C ILE A 129 -3.05 3.72 2.01
N GLY A 130 -1.94 3.23 1.43
CA GLY A 130 -0.82 4.08 1.00
C GLY A 130 -1.28 5.15 0.01
N HIS A 131 -1.99 4.76 -1.05
CA HIS A 131 -2.54 5.73 -2.01
C HIS A 131 -3.42 6.78 -1.34
N LEU A 132 -4.33 6.35 -0.46
CA LEU A 132 -5.24 7.24 0.27
C LEU A 132 -4.47 8.28 1.10
N LEU A 133 -3.54 7.84 1.94
CA LEU A 133 -2.84 8.71 2.89
C LEU A 133 -1.78 9.60 2.25
N LEU A 134 -1.24 9.16 1.11
CA LEU A 134 -0.26 9.91 0.35
C LEU A 134 -0.90 10.89 -0.64
N GLY A 135 -2.24 10.87 -0.76
CA GLY A 135 -3.00 11.73 -1.65
C GLY A 135 -2.79 11.40 -3.13
N HIS A 136 -2.51 10.14 -3.44
CA HIS A 136 -2.43 9.67 -4.83
C HIS A 136 -3.86 9.69 -5.41
N GLY A 137 -4.05 10.36 -6.55
CA GLY A 137 -5.36 10.52 -7.17
C GLY A 137 -5.29 10.31 -8.68
N CYS A 138 -6.45 10.13 -9.32
CA CYS A 138 -6.57 9.67 -10.71
C CYS A 138 -6.16 10.67 -11.80
N ASN A 139 -5.71 11.90 -11.46
CA ASN A 139 -5.55 13.01 -12.41
C ASN A 139 -4.08 13.44 -12.62
N LYS A 140 -3.12 12.51 -12.68
CA LYS A 140 -1.71 12.87 -12.87
C LYS A 140 -1.06 12.08 -14.01
N SER A 141 0.03 12.62 -14.53
CA SER A 141 0.74 12.11 -15.72
C SER A 141 1.31 10.70 -15.49
N MET A 142 1.54 9.94 -16.57
CA MET A 142 2.07 8.56 -16.54
C MET A 142 3.35 8.39 -15.70
N ASP A 143 4.24 9.39 -15.67
CA ASP A 143 5.45 9.36 -14.84
C ASP A 143 5.16 9.47 -13.33
N ASP A 144 4.08 10.15 -12.97
CA ASP A 144 3.62 10.29 -11.58
C ASP A 144 2.99 8.98 -11.08
N ASP A 145 2.37 8.19 -11.97
CA ASP A 145 1.82 6.88 -11.63
C ASP A 145 2.91 5.93 -11.14
N SER A 146 4.05 5.83 -11.84
CA SER A 146 5.16 4.96 -11.42
C SER A 146 5.73 5.33 -10.04
N LEU A 147 5.82 6.63 -9.75
CA LEU A 147 6.26 7.12 -8.45
C LEU A 147 5.22 6.84 -7.37
N ASN A 148 3.94 7.13 -7.61
CA ASN A 148 2.84 6.87 -6.68
C ASN A 148 2.75 5.39 -6.32
N GLU A 149 2.85 4.50 -7.32
CA GLU A 149 2.89 3.04 -7.12
C GLU A 149 4.08 2.62 -6.26
N THR A 150 5.27 3.20 -6.54
CA THR A 150 6.48 2.94 -5.75
C THR A 150 6.32 3.40 -4.31
N GLU A 151 5.71 4.56 -4.08
CA GLU A 151 5.47 5.11 -2.75
C GLU A 151 4.42 4.30 -1.97
N ALA A 152 3.33 3.90 -2.63
CA ALA A 152 2.30 3.04 -2.05
C ALA A 152 2.87 1.66 -1.67
N ASN A 153 3.73 1.08 -2.52
CA ASN A 153 4.46 -0.15 -2.20
C ASN A 153 5.40 0.01 -1.00
N GLN A 154 6.13 1.13 -0.92
CA GLN A 154 6.97 1.43 0.23
C GLN A 154 6.16 1.63 1.51
N PHE A 155 5.02 2.32 1.42
CA PHE A 155 4.09 2.48 2.52
C PHE A 155 3.56 1.13 3.01
N ALA A 156 3.07 0.28 2.10
CA ALA A 156 2.57 -1.05 2.43
C ALA A 156 3.64 -1.91 3.12
N ALA A 157 4.87 -1.86 2.61
CA ALA A 157 5.99 -2.60 3.18
C ALA A 157 6.39 -2.09 4.58
N GLU A 158 6.35 -0.77 4.84
CA GLU A 158 6.59 -0.22 6.18
C GLU A 158 5.42 -0.43 7.13
N LEU A 159 4.17 -0.40 6.65
CA LEU A 159 2.99 -0.68 7.46
C LEU A 159 2.93 -2.14 7.91
N LEU A 160 3.17 -3.09 6.99
CA LEU A 160 3.08 -4.51 7.29
C LEU A 160 4.32 -5.06 7.99
N VAL A 161 5.50 -4.52 7.68
CA VAL A 161 6.79 -4.91 8.28
C VAL A 161 7.52 -3.66 8.80
N PRO A 162 7.08 -3.09 9.93
CA PRO A 162 7.67 -1.86 10.46
C PRO A 162 9.14 -2.09 10.81
N GLN A 163 10.02 -1.17 10.40
CA GLN A 163 11.47 -1.37 10.59
C GLN A 163 11.83 -1.55 12.07
N SER A 164 11.14 -0.87 13.00
CA SER A 164 11.36 -1.01 14.43
C SER A 164 11.02 -2.39 14.97
N PHE A 165 9.94 -3.00 14.47
CA PHE A 165 9.56 -4.36 14.88
C PHE A 165 10.54 -5.36 14.29
N LEU A 166 10.84 -5.22 12.99
CA LEU A 166 11.71 -6.17 12.29
C LEU A 166 13.11 -6.22 12.91
N LYS A 167 13.68 -5.07 13.29
CA LYS A 167 14.98 -5.01 13.97
C LYS A 167 15.00 -5.79 15.29
N LYS A 168 13.96 -5.62 16.11
CA LYS A 168 13.81 -6.30 17.39
C LYS A 168 13.65 -7.81 17.19
N ASP A 169 12.77 -8.22 16.29
CA ASP A 169 12.44 -9.62 16.08
C ASP A 169 13.59 -10.38 15.36
N PHE A 170 14.26 -9.73 14.40
CA PHE A 170 15.41 -10.31 13.70
C PHE A 170 16.60 -10.57 14.64
N ALA A 171 16.82 -9.72 15.64
CA ALA A 171 17.85 -9.94 16.66
C ALA A 171 17.57 -11.17 17.53
N GLN A 172 16.30 -11.58 17.68
CA GLN A 172 15.90 -12.76 18.45
C GLN A 172 15.82 -14.02 17.57
N THR A 173 15.42 -13.86 16.31
CA THR A 173 15.21 -14.96 15.38
C THR A 173 15.61 -14.52 13.96
N PRO A 174 16.90 -14.63 13.58
CA PRO A 174 17.40 -14.24 12.26
C PRO A 174 17.07 -15.29 11.19
N ASN A 175 15.84 -15.80 11.18
CA ASN A 175 15.34 -16.76 10.20
C ASN A 175 14.22 -16.13 9.36
N ILE A 176 14.42 -16.07 8.04
CA ILE A 176 13.49 -15.41 7.10
C ILE A 176 12.11 -16.09 7.09
N GLN A 177 12.07 -17.42 7.16
CA GLN A 177 10.82 -18.19 7.09
C GLN A 177 9.97 -17.97 8.34
N ASP A 178 10.60 -17.98 9.52
CA ASP A 178 9.92 -17.76 10.78
C ASP A 178 9.42 -16.31 10.90
N LEU A 179 10.22 -15.34 10.45
CA LEU A 179 9.80 -13.94 10.36
C LEU A 179 8.65 -13.77 9.36
N ALA A 180 8.66 -14.44 8.21
CA ALA A 180 7.57 -14.36 7.24
C ALA A 180 6.25 -14.86 7.83
N LYS A 181 6.29 -15.96 8.60
CA LYS A 181 5.15 -16.48 9.36
C LYS A 181 4.69 -15.50 10.44
N LEU A 182 5.62 -14.93 11.22
CA LEU A 182 5.33 -13.96 12.29
C LEU A 182 4.62 -12.71 11.75
N TYR A 183 5.12 -12.14 10.67
CA TYR A 183 4.59 -10.93 10.04
C TYR A 183 3.37 -11.19 9.14
N ARG A 184 3.11 -12.45 8.81
CA ARG A 184 2.04 -12.88 7.88
C ARG A 184 2.19 -12.22 6.50
N VAL A 185 3.41 -12.29 5.96
CA VAL A 185 3.80 -11.80 4.63
C VAL A 185 4.58 -12.90 3.88
N SER A 186 4.98 -12.67 2.63
CA SER A 186 5.84 -13.61 1.91
C SER A 186 7.29 -13.56 2.42
N GLU A 187 8.03 -14.65 2.25
CA GLU A 187 9.48 -14.68 2.51
C GLU A 187 10.21 -13.60 1.70
N GLN A 188 9.82 -13.41 0.44
CA GLN A 188 10.34 -12.35 -0.42
C GLN A 188 10.19 -10.95 0.21
N ALA A 189 9.04 -10.65 0.83
CA ALA A 189 8.82 -9.37 1.48
C ALA A 189 9.75 -9.15 2.69
N ILE A 190 9.98 -10.19 3.50
CA ILE A 190 10.96 -10.14 4.59
C ILE A 190 12.37 -9.95 4.05
N THR A 191 12.80 -10.74 3.07
CA THR A 191 14.13 -10.63 2.45
C THR A 191 14.41 -9.21 1.96
N ILE A 192 13.47 -8.62 1.20
CA ILE A 192 13.59 -7.23 0.72
C ILE A 192 13.75 -6.25 1.89
N LYS A 193 12.97 -6.40 2.97
CA LYS A 193 13.01 -5.51 4.13
C LYS A 193 14.28 -5.66 4.96
N VAL A 194 14.79 -6.88 5.11
CA VAL A 194 16.05 -7.16 5.81
C VAL A 194 17.22 -6.56 5.05
N MET A 195 17.32 -6.81 3.74
CA MET A 195 18.35 -6.23 2.87
C MET A 195 18.30 -4.69 2.87
N GLY A 196 17.11 -4.11 2.70
CA GLY A 196 16.93 -2.65 2.69
C GLY A 196 17.19 -1.99 4.05
N SER A 197 17.15 -2.76 5.14
CA SER A 197 17.43 -2.28 6.50
C SER A 197 18.88 -2.47 6.94
N ARG A 198 19.74 -3.09 6.09
CA ARG A 198 21.13 -3.48 6.41
C ARG A 198 21.23 -4.32 7.68
N LEU A 199 20.31 -5.28 7.83
CA LEU A 199 20.33 -6.25 8.93
C LEU A 199 21.06 -7.55 8.57
N LEU A 200 21.48 -7.66 7.30
CA LEU A 200 22.40 -8.64 6.77
C LEU A 200 23.59 -7.89 6.14
#